data_AF-A0A946RXC0-F1
#
_entry.id   AF-A0A946RXC0-F1
#
_cell.length_a   1.000
_cell.length_b   1.000
_cell.length_c   1.000
_cell.angle_alpha   90.00
_cell.angle_beta   90.00
_cell.angle_gamma   90.00
#
_symmetry.space_group_name_H-M   'P 1'
#
loop_
_entity.id
_entity.type
_entity.pdbx_description
1 polymer ?
#
loop_
_entity_poly.entity_id
_entity_poly.type
_entity_poly.pdbx_seq_one_letter_code
_entity_poly.pdbx_strand_id
1 'polypeptide(L)'
;MTGGIAVYKSCYLVREIRRQGGDVCVVMTDSASEFVSPLTFATLSGNPVLQDMFPESPPENPIHLQPSDWGDILVIAPATANFIGKLANGIADDLASSVCISFSGKVIVAPAMNPRMW
;
A
#
# COMPACT_ATOMS: atom_id res chain seq x y z
N MET A 1 -1.25 0.75 -1.40
CA MET A 1 -2.05 1.49 -2.40
C MET A 1 -2.82 0.49 -3.24
N THR A 2 -4.12 0.72 -3.47
CA THR A 2 -5.01 -0.20 -4.23
C THR A 2 -5.57 0.47 -5.49
N GLY A 3 -5.99 -0.35 -6.47
CA GLY A 3 -6.36 0.09 -7.82
C GLY A 3 -7.72 0.79 -7.96
N GLY A 4 -7.77 2.09 -7.69
CA GLY A 4 -8.93 2.93 -8.01
C GLY A 4 -8.51 4.37 -8.30
N ILE A 5 -9.35 5.12 -9.03
CA ILE A 5 -9.01 6.48 -9.47
C ILE A 5 -8.60 7.41 -8.31
N ALA A 6 -9.08 7.18 -7.09
CA ALA A 6 -8.69 7.96 -5.92
C ALA A 6 -7.20 7.87 -5.54
N VAL A 7 -6.41 6.97 -6.12
CA VAL A 7 -4.99 6.78 -5.77
C VAL A 7 -4.12 8.00 -6.02
N TYR A 8 -4.45 8.88 -6.98
CA TYR A 8 -3.71 10.14 -7.15
C TYR A 8 -3.82 11.06 -5.92
N LYS A 9 -4.90 10.94 -5.13
CA LYS A 9 -5.05 11.70 -3.87
C LYS A 9 -4.08 11.20 -2.81
N SER A 10 -3.67 9.94 -2.86
CA SER A 10 -2.66 9.39 -1.94
C SER A 10 -1.29 10.01 -2.15
N CYS A 11 -0.98 10.59 -3.32
CA CYS A 11 0.23 11.39 -3.52
C CYS A 11 0.29 12.58 -2.55
N TYR A 12 -0.85 13.24 -2.31
CA TYR A 12 -0.93 14.33 -1.32
C TYR A 12 -0.74 13.81 0.10
N LEU A 13 -1.31 12.65 0.43
CA LEU A 13 -1.13 12.01 1.74
C LEU A 13 0.35 11.72 2.02
N VAL A 14 1.04 11.06 1.08
CA VAL A 14 2.48 10.73 1.21
C VAL A 14 3.30 12.01 1.40
N ARG A 15 3.05 13.03 0.56
CA ARG A 15 3.74 14.32 0.67
C ARG A 15 3.52 14.98 2.02
N GLU A 16 2.30 14.94 2.54
CA GLU A 16 1.95 15.58 3.81
C GLU A 16 2.59 14.86 5.01
N ILE A 17 2.61 13.52 5.00
CA ILE A 17 3.32 12.74 6.03
C ILE A 17 4.82 13.09 6.03
N ARG A 18 5.46 13.09 4.86
CA ARG A 18 6.87 13.46 4.70
C ARG A 18 7.14 14.91 5.14
N ARG A 19 6.24 15.84 4.84
CA ARG A 19 6.34 17.25 5.27
C ARG A 19 6.32 17.40 6.79
N GLN A 20 5.59 16.53 7.49
CA GLN A 20 5.52 16.49 8.95
C GLN A 20 6.68 15.71 9.59
N GLY A 21 7.66 15.24 8.78
CA GLY A 21 8.82 14.51 9.26
C GLY A 21 8.59 13.00 9.44
N GLY A 22 7.41 12.48 9.07
CA GLY A 22 7.16 11.04 9.06
C GLY A 22 7.84 10.37 7.88
N ASP A 23 8.33 9.15 8.07
CA ASP A 23 8.86 8.35 6.98
C ASP A 23 7.76 7.51 6.32
N VAL A 24 7.89 7.22 5.03
CA VAL A 24 6.83 6.51 4.27
C VAL A 24 7.42 5.40 3.41
N CYS A 25 7.03 4.17 3.68
CA CYS A 25 7.17 3.05 2.76
C CYS A 25 5.86 2.88 1.97
N VAL A 26 5.94 2.75 0.65
CA VAL A 26 4.76 2.57 -0.20
C VAL A 26 4.76 1.17 -0.78
N VAL A 27 3.67 0.45 -0.54
CA VAL A 27 3.36 -0.82 -1.20
C VAL A 27 2.23 -0.60 -2.21
N MET A 28 2.35 -1.09 -3.44
CA MET A 28 1.36 -0.93 -4.50
C MET A 28 0.87 -2.28 -5.02
N THR A 29 -0.44 -2.39 -5.28
CA THR A 29 -0.97 -3.46 -6.14
C THR A 29 -0.72 -3.11 -7.60
N ASP A 30 -0.62 -4.10 -8.49
CA ASP A 30 -0.49 -3.85 -9.94
C ASP A 30 -1.60 -2.94 -10.49
N SER A 31 -2.84 -3.16 -10.07
CA SER A 31 -3.97 -2.31 -10.48
C SER A 31 -3.85 -0.84 -10.03
N ALA A 32 -3.04 -0.53 -9.02
CA ALA A 32 -2.77 0.86 -8.62
C ALA A 32 -1.77 1.53 -9.55
N SER A 33 -0.81 0.76 -10.06
CA SER A 33 0.24 1.21 -10.99
C SER A 33 -0.33 1.65 -12.35
N GLU A 34 -1.50 1.13 -12.74
CA GLU A 34 -2.25 1.57 -13.92
C GLU A 34 -2.76 3.01 -13.83
N PHE A 35 -2.92 3.57 -12.62
CA PHE A 35 -3.41 4.94 -12.40
C PHE A 35 -2.28 5.92 -12.08
N VAL A 36 -1.32 5.49 -11.24
CA VAL A 36 -0.18 6.31 -10.82
C VAL A 36 1.06 5.44 -10.83
N SER A 37 2.12 5.90 -11.49
CA SER A 37 3.37 5.13 -11.59
C SER A 37 4.05 4.95 -10.22
N PRO A 38 4.70 3.80 -9.98
CA PRO A 38 5.56 3.60 -8.80
C PRO A 38 6.64 4.69 -8.65
N LEU A 39 7.19 5.19 -9.76
CA LEU A 39 8.19 6.26 -9.76
C LEU A 39 7.71 7.53 -9.04
N THR A 40 6.42 7.86 -9.19
CA THR A 40 5.81 9.03 -8.54
C THR A 40 5.85 8.86 -7.02
N PHE A 41 5.44 7.71 -6.52
CA PHE A 41 5.45 7.43 -5.09
C PHE A 41 6.87 7.32 -4.54
N ALA A 42 7.80 6.70 -5.27
CA ALA A 42 9.20 6.62 -4.87
C ALA A 42 9.83 8.02 -4.71
N THR A 43 9.52 8.92 -5.63
CA THR A 43 10.00 10.31 -5.58
C THR A 43 9.40 11.08 -4.38
N LEU A 44 8.11 10.88 -4.10
CA LEU A 44 7.41 11.58 -3.01
C LEU A 44 7.78 11.05 -1.63
N SER A 45 7.96 9.73 -1.49
CA SER A 45 8.33 9.08 -0.24
C SER A 45 9.82 9.19 0.07
N GLY A 46 10.66 9.26 -0.97
CA GLY A 46 12.11 9.14 -0.84
C GLY A 46 12.58 7.70 -0.61
N ASN A 47 11.69 6.71 -0.76
CA ASN A 47 11.95 5.29 -0.54
C ASN A 47 11.53 4.46 -1.76
N PRO A 48 12.12 3.28 -2.01
CA PRO A 48 11.64 2.35 -3.03
C PRO A 48 10.17 1.98 -2.82
N VAL A 49 9.45 1.78 -3.92
CA VAL A 49 8.09 1.26 -3.89
C VAL A 49 8.13 -0.26 -3.97
N LEU A 50 7.44 -0.92 -3.05
CA LEU A 50 7.26 -2.36 -3.05
C LEU A 50 6.02 -2.71 -3.90
N GLN A 51 6.15 -3.64 -4.84
CA GLN A 51 5.05 -4.04 -5.72
C GLN A 51 5.05 -5.56 -5.95
N ASP A 52 6.21 -6.14 -6.23
CA ASP A 52 6.34 -7.55 -6.59
C ASP A 52 6.54 -8.46 -5.37
N MET A 53 5.75 -9.53 -5.28
CA MET A 53 5.92 -10.57 -4.26
C MET A 53 7.19 -11.39 -4.48
N PHE A 54 7.66 -11.50 -5.72
CA PHE A 54 8.81 -12.32 -6.13
C PHE A 54 9.83 -11.50 -6.93
N PRO A 55 10.48 -10.49 -6.32
CA PRO A 55 11.44 -9.65 -7.01
C PRO A 55 12.67 -10.47 -7.47
N GLU A 56 13.27 -10.06 -8.59
CA GLU A 56 14.48 -10.72 -9.14
C GLU A 56 15.67 -10.73 -8.18
N SER A 57 15.77 -9.71 -7.32
CA SER A 57 16.79 -9.60 -6.28
C SER A 57 16.11 -9.56 -4.90
N PRO A 58 15.78 -10.73 -4.32
CA PRO A 58 15.05 -10.79 -3.07
C PRO A 58 15.89 -10.30 -1.88
N PRO A 59 15.27 -9.60 -0.92
CA PRO A 59 15.93 -9.24 0.34
C PRO A 59 16.21 -10.46 1.22
N GLU A 60 17.09 -10.29 2.22
CA GLU A 60 17.39 -11.35 3.21
C GLU A 60 16.15 -11.76 4.03
N ASN A 61 15.32 -10.78 4.40
CA ASN A 61 14.05 -11.03 5.09
C ASN A 61 12.91 -11.16 4.07
N PRO A 62 11.85 -11.95 4.37
CA PRO A 62 10.68 -12.02 3.50
C PRO A 62 10.10 -10.64 3.23
N ILE A 63 9.97 -10.26 1.95
CA ILE A 63 9.58 -8.90 1.52
C ILE A 63 8.22 -8.46 2.09
N HIS A 64 7.30 -9.39 2.35
CA HIS A 64 5.98 -9.11 2.93
C HIS A 64 6.01 -8.90 4.45
N LEU A 65 7.14 -9.15 5.12
CA LEU A 65 7.35 -8.85 6.54
C LEU A 65 8.10 -7.53 6.74
N GLN A 66 8.91 -7.10 5.76
CA GLN A 66 9.71 -5.87 5.88
C GLN A 66 8.89 -4.64 6.31
N PRO A 67 7.69 -4.36 5.76
CA PRO A 67 6.92 -3.21 6.20
C PRO A 67 6.38 -3.35 7.63
N SER A 68 6.16 -4.58 8.08
CA SER A 68 5.69 -4.89 9.45
C SER A 68 6.78 -4.69 10.50
N ASP A 69 8.04 -4.95 10.15
CA ASP A 69 9.19 -4.70 11.03
C ASP A 69 9.55 -3.21 11.10
N TRP A 70 9.11 -2.41 10.12
CA TRP A 70 9.50 -1.02 9.94
C TRP A 70 8.43 0.00 10.33
N GLY A 71 7.16 -0.27 10.02
CA GLY A 71 6.08 0.73 10.14
C GLY A 71 5.35 0.69 11.48
N ASP A 72 5.13 1.86 12.10
CA ASP A 72 4.28 1.99 13.29
C ASP A 72 2.78 1.88 12.97
N ILE A 73 2.38 2.31 11.76
CA ILE A 73 1.00 2.39 11.29
C ILE A 73 0.94 1.96 9.82
N LEU A 74 0.00 1.09 9.51
CA LEU A 74 -0.32 0.71 8.13
C LEU A 74 -1.56 1.46 7.65
N VAL A 75 -1.44 2.17 6.52
CA VAL A 75 -2.54 2.94 5.93
C VAL A 75 -2.89 2.42 4.54
N ILE A 76 -4.14 2.01 4.35
CA ILE A 76 -4.68 1.55 3.07
C ILE A 76 -5.53 2.68 2.49
N ALA A 77 -4.93 3.51 1.63
CA ALA A 77 -5.60 4.65 1.02
C ALA A 77 -5.19 4.79 -0.46
N PRO A 78 -6.13 4.72 -1.42
CA PRO A 78 -7.49 4.22 -1.25
C PRO A 78 -7.50 2.73 -0.92
N ALA A 79 -8.58 2.27 -0.30
CA ALA A 79 -8.96 0.88 -0.18
C ALA A 79 -10.17 0.60 -1.10
N THR A 80 -9.95 -0.13 -2.18
CA THR A 80 -11.05 -0.56 -3.07
C THR A 80 -11.89 -1.66 -2.43
N ALA A 81 -13.12 -1.85 -2.92
CA ALA A 81 -13.99 -2.93 -2.45
C ALA A 81 -13.33 -4.31 -2.54
N ASN A 82 -12.65 -4.57 -3.66
CA ASN A 82 -11.90 -5.81 -3.88
C ASN A 82 -10.85 -6.04 -2.79
N PHE A 83 -10.03 -5.02 -2.50
CA PHE A 83 -8.97 -5.15 -1.51
C PHE A 83 -9.53 -5.33 -0.09
N ILE A 84 -10.58 -4.59 0.27
CA ILE A 84 -11.28 -4.78 1.56
C ILE A 84 -11.84 -6.20 1.66
N GLY A 85 -12.47 -6.70 0.58
CA GLY A 85 -12.99 -8.07 0.52
C GLY A 85 -11.90 -9.12 0.71
N LYS A 86 -10.73 -8.94 0.08
CA LYS A 86 -9.56 -9.81 0.28
C LYS A 86 -9.14 -9.84 1.76
N LEU A 87 -8.93 -8.67 2.36
CA LEU A 87 -8.48 -8.57 3.76
C LEU A 87 -9.48 -9.16 4.74
N ALA A 88 -10.78 -8.88 4.56
CA ALA A 88 -11.83 -9.39 5.43
C ALA A 88 -11.94 -10.94 5.41
N ASN A 89 -11.50 -11.58 4.32
CA ASN A 89 -11.56 -13.03 4.14
C ASN A 89 -10.18 -13.71 4.24
N GLY A 90 -9.13 -12.99 4.64
CA GLY A 90 -7.78 -13.55 4.78
C GLY A 90 -7.13 -13.96 3.45
N ILE A 91 -7.51 -13.33 2.34
CA ILE A 91 -6.90 -13.58 1.03
C ILE A 91 -5.63 -12.72 0.88
N ALA A 92 -4.49 -13.39 0.71
CA ALA A 92 -3.15 -12.81 0.65
C ALA A 92 -2.41 -13.18 -0.66
N ASP A 93 -3.03 -12.89 -1.80
CA ASP A 93 -2.62 -13.33 -3.14
C ASP A 93 -1.72 -12.32 -3.89
N ASP A 94 -1.47 -11.14 -3.31
CA ASP A 94 -0.54 -10.12 -3.82
C ASP A 94 0.30 -9.53 -2.67
N LEU A 95 1.42 -8.88 -2.99
CA LEU A 95 2.33 -8.36 -1.95
C LEU A 95 1.61 -7.42 -0.97
N ALA A 96 0.77 -6.53 -1.48
CA ALA A 96 0.06 -5.56 -0.67
C ALA A 96 -0.89 -6.24 0.34
N SER A 97 -1.66 -7.25 -0.09
CA SER A 97 -2.55 -8.01 0.78
C SER A 97 -1.78 -8.87 1.78
N SER A 98 -0.67 -9.50 1.38
CA SER A 98 0.20 -10.25 2.29
C SER A 98 0.81 -9.37 3.38
N VAL A 99 1.28 -8.16 3.03
CA VAL A 99 1.79 -7.17 4.01
C VAL A 99 0.67 -6.76 4.98
N CYS A 100 -0.54 -6.51 4.49
CA CYS A 100 -1.63 -6.08 5.36
C CYS A 100 -2.04 -7.17 6.37
N ILE A 101 -2.01 -8.44 5.98
CA ILE A 101 -2.36 -9.57 6.85
C ILE A 101 -1.24 -9.90 7.83
N SER A 102 0.03 -9.68 7.45
CA SER A 102 1.18 -9.91 8.34
C SER A 102 1.42 -8.77 9.34
N PHE A 103 0.82 -7.60 9.13
CA PHE A 103 1.01 -6.42 9.97
C PHE A 103 0.34 -6.57 11.33
N SER A 104 1.13 -6.47 12.41
CA SER A 104 0.65 -6.62 13.79
C SER A 104 0.28 -5.30 14.47
N GLY A 105 0.60 -4.16 13.85
CA GLY A 105 0.36 -2.82 14.38
C GLY A 105 -1.03 -2.25 14.06
N LYS A 106 -1.16 -0.93 14.17
CA LYS A 106 -2.41 -0.22 13.87
C LYS A 106 -2.66 -0.13 12.37
N VAL A 107 -3.80 -0.63 11.91
CA VAL A 107 -4.25 -0.53 10.52
C VAL A 107 -5.35 0.53 10.37
N ILE A 108 -5.19 1.41 9.38
CA ILE A 108 -6.18 2.42 8.99
C ILE A 108 -6.63 2.12 7.55
N VAL A 109 -7.94 1.98 7.35
CA VAL A 109 -8.54 1.72 6.04
C VAL A 109 -9.30 2.95 5.60
N ALA A 110 -9.02 3.45 4.38
CA ALA A 110 -9.72 4.58 3.77
C ALA A 110 -10.45 4.12 2.48
N PRO A 111 -11.72 3.65 2.60
CA PRO A 111 -12.48 3.12 1.49
C PRO A 111 -12.73 4.15 0.38
N ALA A 112 -12.57 3.75 -0.88
CA ALA A 112 -12.95 4.57 -2.04
C ALA A 112 -13.47 3.68 -3.17
N MET A 113 -14.75 3.80 -3.47
CA MET A 113 -15.45 3.00 -4.48
C MET A 113 -16.73 3.72 -4.93
N ASN A 114 -17.40 3.18 -5.96
CA ASN A 114 -18.69 3.68 -6.38
C ASN A 114 -19.70 3.59 -5.21
N PRO A 115 -20.61 4.57 -5.03
CA PRO A 115 -21.62 4.52 -3.96
C PRO A 115 -22.53 3.29 -3.98
N ARG A 116 -22.69 2.60 -5.13
CA ARG A 116 -23.44 1.34 -5.21
C ARG A 116 -22.69 0.13 -4.66
N MET A 117 -21.40 0.26 -4.37
CA MET A 117 -20.54 -0.79 -3.81
C MET A 117 -20.33 -0.63 -2.30
N TRP A 118 -20.77 0.49 -1.72
CA TRP A 118 -20.57 0.88 -0.33
C TRP A 118 -21.91 0.85 0.41
#